data_AF-A0A7W6ZV96-F1
#
_entry.id   AF-A0A7W6ZV96-F1
#
_cell.length_a   1.000
_cell.length_b   1.000
_cell.length_c   1.000
_cell.angle_alpha   90.00
_cell.angle_beta   90.00
_cell.angle_gamma   90.00
#
_symmetry.space_group_name_H-M   'P 1'
#
loop_
_entity.id
_entity.type
_entity.pdbx_description
1 polymer ?
#
loop_
_entity_poly.entity_id
_entity_poly.type
_entity_poly.pdbx_seq_one_letter_code
_entity_poly.pdbx_strand_id
1 'polypeptide(L)'
;MKAQITVLAAFAIVAAFPAFAIERLQTTTRSCADIQSFVQANRAVILQYPAARGSGGLLYDRAVANSDVCLGSGFGEQSYVPSRDKRNCAVWVCRSSTDLRP
;
A
#
# COMPACT_ATOMS: atom_id res chain seq x y z
N MET A 1 -30.55 -53.64 -14.47
CA MET A 1 -29.40 -53.27 -13.62
C MET A 1 -29.19 -51.77 -13.78
N LYS A 2 -29.79 -50.98 -12.88
CA LYS A 2 -29.75 -49.51 -12.88
C LYS A 2 -29.34 -49.09 -11.47
N ALA A 3 -28.12 -48.58 -11.33
CA ALA A 3 -27.68 -47.77 -10.19
C ALA A 3 -26.63 -46.82 -10.77
N GLN A 4 -27.12 -45.79 -11.46
CA GLN A 4 -27.06 -44.42 -10.93
C GLN A 4 -25.61 -43.97 -10.73
N ILE A 5 -25.01 -43.59 -11.85
CA ILE A 5 -23.85 -42.71 -11.90
C ILE A 5 -24.39 -41.30 -11.55
N THR A 6 -24.77 -41.10 -10.29
CA THR A 6 -25.14 -39.78 -9.78
C THR A 6 -23.87 -38.98 -9.58
N VAL A 7 -23.63 -38.13 -10.58
CA VAL A 7 -22.77 -36.95 -10.59
C VAL A 7 -22.45 -36.43 -9.18
N LEU A 8 -21.21 -36.64 -8.74
CA LEU A 8 -20.61 -35.91 -7.63
C LEU A 8 -19.29 -35.30 -8.11
N ALA A 9 -19.39 -34.46 -9.15
CA ALA A 9 -18.33 -33.52 -9.48
C ALA A 9 -18.36 -32.43 -8.40
N ALA A 10 -17.63 -32.68 -7.31
CA ALA A 10 -17.42 -31.70 -6.26
C ALA A 10 -16.69 -30.48 -6.85
N PHE A 11 -17.43 -29.42 -7.12
CA PHE A 11 -16.89 -28.11 -7.50
C PHE A 11 -16.15 -27.52 -6.29
N ALA A 12 -14.87 -27.85 -6.13
CA ALA A 12 -13.98 -27.15 -5.23
C ALA A 12 -13.65 -25.78 -5.84
N ILE A 13 -14.52 -24.79 -5.63
CA ILE A 13 -14.22 -23.40 -5.97
C ILE A 13 -13.23 -22.90 -4.91
N VAL A 14 -11.94 -23.07 -5.20
CA VAL A 14 -10.87 -22.38 -4.45
C VAL A 14 -11.00 -20.92 -4.81
N ALA A 15 -11.57 -20.10 -3.91
CA ALA A 15 -11.52 -18.66 -4.05
C ALA A 15 -10.04 -18.25 -4.02
N ALA A 16 -9.50 -17.92 -5.19
CA ALA A 16 -8.19 -17.31 -5.31
C ALA A 16 -8.29 -15.90 -4.71
N PHE A 17 -7.99 -15.77 -3.42
CA PHE A 17 -7.76 -14.46 -2.84
C PHE A 17 -6.47 -13.91 -3.48
N PRO A 18 -6.46 -12.65 -3.94
CA PRO A 18 -5.20 -12.03 -4.32
C PRO A 18 -4.27 -12.15 -3.12
N ALA A 19 -3.10 -12.74 -3.32
CA ALA A 19 -2.04 -12.62 -2.34
C ALA A 19 -1.82 -11.12 -2.14
N PHE A 20 -2.07 -10.61 -0.95
CA PHE A 20 -1.86 -9.20 -0.59
C PHE A 20 -0.36 -8.92 -0.56
N ALA A 21 0.31 -9.02 -1.71
CA ALA A 21 1.66 -8.54 -1.90
C ALA A 21 1.59 -7.02 -1.83
N ILE A 22 2.23 -6.42 -0.83
CA ILE A 22 2.30 -4.97 -0.76
C ILE A 22 3.11 -4.49 -1.96
N GLU A 23 2.42 -3.77 -2.84
CA GLU A 23 2.99 -3.22 -4.05
C GLU A 23 4.10 -2.21 -3.72
N ARG A 24 5.06 -2.09 -4.64
CA ARG A 24 6.21 -1.19 -4.52
C ARG A 24 6.20 -0.18 -5.65
N LEU A 25 6.37 1.10 -5.31
CA LEU A 25 6.35 2.19 -6.28
C LEU A 25 7.54 3.14 -6.09
N GLN A 26 8.32 3.34 -7.15
CA GLN A 26 9.30 4.43 -7.21
C GLN A 26 8.55 5.75 -7.46
N THR A 27 8.64 6.70 -6.54
CA THR A 27 7.84 7.93 -6.64
C THR A 27 8.40 8.92 -7.64
N THR A 28 9.72 8.97 -7.82
CA THR A 28 10.40 9.93 -8.72
C THR A 28 10.12 9.70 -10.20
N THR A 29 9.58 8.53 -10.57
CA THR A 29 9.19 8.21 -11.96
C THR A 29 7.71 8.44 -12.25
N ARG A 30 6.93 8.82 -11.24
CA ARG A 30 5.46 8.97 -11.31
C ARG A 30 5.03 10.40 -10.94
N SER A 31 3.89 10.84 -11.46
CA SER A 31 3.30 12.10 -11.00
C SER A 31 2.73 11.96 -9.60
N CYS A 32 2.56 13.07 -8.87
CA CYS A 32 1.93 13.04 -7.55
C CYS A 32 0.50 12.48 -7.61
N ALA A 33 -0.27 12.83 -8.64
CA ALA A 33 -1.61 12.29 -8.85
C ALA A 33 -1.59 10.77 -9.09
N ASP A 34 -0.64 10.27 -9.89
CA ASP A 34 -0.47 8.83 -10.12
C ASP A 34 -0.15 8.10 -8.81
N ILE A 35 0.77 8.63 -7.99
CA ILE A 35 1.14 8.03 -6.70
C ILE A 35 -0.09 7.96 -5.79
N GLN A 36 -0.82 9.05 -5.65
CA GLN A 36 -2.02 9.08 -4.81
C GLN A 36 -3.07 8.10 -5.30
N SER A 37 -3.36 8.08 -6.60
CA SER A 37 -4.33 7.14 -7.18
C SER A 37 -3.91 5.67 -7.00
N PHE A 38 -2.60 5.37 -7.13
CA PHE A 38 -2.06 4.04 -6.93
C PHE A 38 -2.15 3.58 -5.47
N VAL A 39 -1.88 4.48 -4.52
CA VAL A 39 -2.05 4.22 -3.08
C VAL A 39 -3.53 4.02 -2.73
N GLN A 40 -4.44 4.81 -3.32
CA GLN A 40 -5.88 4.63 -3.12
C GLN A 40 -6.36 3.27 -3.63
N ALA A 41 -5.94 2.87 -4.84
CA ALA A 41 -6.36 1.61 -5.45
C ALA A 41 -5.88 0.36 -4.67
N ASN A 42 -4.65 0.39 -4.15
CA ASN A 42 -4.04 -0.74 -3.44
C ASN A 42 -4.24 -0.69 -1.91
N ARG A 43 -4.80 0.41 -1.40
CA ARG A 43 -4.94 0.80 0.00
C ARG A 43 -3.66 0.92 0.83
N ALA A 44 -2.59 0.20 0.48
CA ALA A 44 -1.27 0.28 1.10
C ALA A 44 -0.17 -0.06 0.09
N VAL A 45 0.88 0.77 0.04
CA VAL A 45 1.98 0.66 -0.94
C VAL A 45 3.29 1.03 -0.26
N ILE A 46 4.38 0.33 -0.59
CA ILE A 46 5.73 0.76 -0.22
C ILE A 46 6.25 1.75 -1.27
N LEU A 47 6.37 3.01 -0.87
CA LEU A 47 6.95 4.07 -1.66
C LEU A 47 8.47 4.08 -1.51
N GLN A 48 9.17 4.23 -2.62
CA GLN A 48 10.63 4.26 -2.68
C GLN A 48 11.09 5.58 -3.29
N TYR A 49 12.00 6.27 -2.60
CA TYR A 49 12.49 7.58 -3.03
C TYR A 49 13.85 7.92 -2.43
N PRO A 50 14.64 8.80 -3.08
CA PRO A 50 15.93 9.21 -2.55
C PRO A 50 15.78 10.06 -1.28
N ALA A 51 16.71 9.91 -0.34
CA ALA A 51 16.80 10.77 0.82
C ALA A 51 17.09 12.23 0.44
N ALA A 52 16.41 13.18 1.10
CA ALA A 52 16.48 14.62 0.77
C ALA A 52 17.87 15.25 0.91
N ARG A 53 18.80 14.64 1.69
CA ARG A 53 20.10 15.22 2.04
C ARG A 53 21.30 14.56 1.34
N GLY A 54 21.08 13.90 0.21
CA GLY A 54 22.18 13.39 -0.61
C GLY A 54 23.01 12.27 0.03
N SER A 55 22.49 11.62 1.08
CA SER A 55 23.12 10.44 1.71
C SER A 55 23.19 9.20 0.80
N GLY A 56 22.77 9.32 -0.46
CA GLY A 56 22.77 8.25 -1.46
C GLY A 56 21.74 7.14 -1.24
N GLY A 57 21.13 7.07 -0.06
CA GLY A 57 20.18 6.03 0.32
C GLY A 57 18.77 6.23 -0.26
N LEU A 58 18.10 5.10 -0.53
CA LEU A 58 16.67 5.05 -0.75
C LEU A 58 15.94 4.96 0.59
N LEU A 59 14.90 5.76 0.73
CA LEU A 59 13.93 5.68 1.81
C LEU A 59 12.74 4.86 1.35
N TYR A 60 12.13 4.18 2.32
CA TYR A 60 11.02 3.27 2.12
C TYR A 60 9.94 3.62 3.14
N ASP A 61 8.86 4.23 2.68
CA ASP A 61 7.70 4.53 3.52
C ASP A 61 6.51 3.69 3.07
N ARG A 62 5.73 3.19 4.04
CA ARG A 62 4.46 2.53 3.76
C ARG A 62 3.34 3.57 3.73
N ALA A 63 2.95 3.98 2.53
CA ALA A 63 1.82 4.88 2.35
C ALA A 63 0.50 4.10 2.36
N VAL A 64 -0.56 4.72 2.87
CA VAL A 64 -1.91 4.17 2.98
C VAL A 64 -2.94 5.09 2.32
N ALA A 65 -4.09 4.53 1.94
CA ALA A 65 -5.17 5.28 1.29
C ALA A 65 -5.71 6.43 2.16
N ASN A 66 -5.82 6.23 3.47
CA ASN A 66 -6.29 7.23 4.43
C ASN A 66 -5.80 6.90 5.84
N SER A 67 -5.99 7.85 6.76
CA SER A 67 -5.61 7.72 8.17
C SER A 67 -6.27 6.53 8.87
N ASP A 68 -7.49 6.16 8.46
CA ASP A 68 -8.27 5.14 9.13
C ASP A 68 -7.66 3.74 8.97
N VAL A 69 -6.85 3.54 7.93
CA VAL A 69 -6.05 2.31 7.76
C VAL A 69 -5.09 2.07 8.93
N CYS A 70 -4.70 3.12 9.66
CA CYS A 70 -3.77 3.03 10.78
C CYS A 70 -4.45 2.71 12.12
N LEU A 71 -5.78 2.75 12.19
CA LEU A 71 -6.53 2.49 13.43
C LEU A 71 -6.21 1.10 13.97
N GLY A 72 -5.97 1.02 15.28
CA GLY A 72 -5.59 -0.22 15.99
C GLY A 72 -4.09 -0.51 16.03
N SER A 73 -3.28 0.14 15.18
CA SER A 73 -1.81 0.04 15.23
C SER A 73 -1.11 1.39 15.46
N GLY A 74 -1.85 2.48 15.36
CA GLY A 74 -1.32 3.82 15.62
C GLY A 74 -2.24 4.90 15.03
N PHE A 75 -1.64 5.93 14.42
CA PHE A 75 -2.36 7.04 13.81
C PHE A 75 -1.82 7.36 12.42
N GLY A 76 -2.66 7.97 11.58
CA GLY A 76 -2.26 8.47 10.27
C GLY A 76 -1.61 9.85 10.38
N GLU A 77 -0.42 10.00 9.82
CA GLU A 77 0.29 11.27 9.67
C GLU A 77 0.46 11.59 8.18
N GLN A 78 0.37 12.88 7.81
CA GLN A 78 0.76 13.29 6.46
C GLN A 78 2.29 13.33 6.34
N SER A 79 2.82 12.51 5.44
CA SER A 79 4.21 12.55 4.99
C SER A 79 4.30 13.15 3.59
N TYR A 80 5.48 13.65 3.24
CA TYR A 80 5.76 14.29 1.96
C TYR A 80 6.87 13.57 1.23
N VAL A 81 6.54 13.01 0.08
CA VAL A 81 7.49 12.29 -0.79
C VAL A 81 7.76 13.09 -2.06
N PRO A 82 8.96 13.02 -2.63
CA PRO A 82 9.23 13.60 -3.93
C PRO A 82 8.52 12.79 -5.01
N SER A 83 7.94 13.46 -5.98
CA SER A 83 7.39 12.88 -7.20
C SER A 83 8.06 13.52 -8.43
N ARG A 84 7.77 13.02 -9.62
CA ARG A 84 8.34 13.54 -10.87
C ARG A 84 8.02 15.02 -11.09
N ASP A 85 6.81 15.45 -10.73
CA ASP A 85 6.25 16.78 -10.99
C ASP A 85 6.14 17.66 -9.73
N LYS A 86 6.13 17.07 -8.53
CA LYS A 86 6.01 17.80 -7.27
C LYS A 86 6.99 17.29 -6.20
N ARG A 87 7.79 18.19 -5.62
CA ARG A 87 8.75 17.84 -4.55
C ARG A 87 8.10 17.38 -3.24
N ASN A 88 6.90 17.87 -2.94
CA ASN A 88 6.17 17.59 -1.71
C ASN A 88 4.80 16.99 -2.04
N CYS A 89 4.79 15.75 -2.52
CA CYS A 89 3.56 15.00 -2.72
C CYS A 89 3.06 14.45 -1.37
N ALA A 90 1.87 14.89 -0.94
CA ALA A 90 1.31 14.47 0.34
C ALA A 90 0.76 13.05 0.25
N VAL A 91 1.11 12.21 1.22
CA VAL A 91 0.64 10.84 1.40
C VAL A 91 0.35 10.57 2.87
N TRP A 92 -0.52 9.63 3.17
CA TRP A 92 -0.74 9.18 4.55
C TRP A 92 0.22 8.04 4.89
N VAL A 93 0.89 8.13 6.04
CA VAL A 93 1.71 7.06 6.61
C VAL A 93 1.21 6.73 8.01
N CYS A 94 1.37 5.49 8.44
CA CYS A 94 1.04 5.11 9.82
C CYS A 94 2.23 5.33 10.73
N ARG A 95 2.00 5.98 11.87
CA ARG A 95 2.96 6.16 12.96
C ARG A 95 2.52 5.42 14.21
N SER A 96 3.47 5.05 15.05
CA SER A 96 3.17 4.39 16.32
C SER A 96 2.50 5.38 17.27
N SER A 97 1.53 4.93 18.07
CA SER A 97 0.96 5.75 19.14
C SER A 97 2.00 6.19 20.18
N THR A 98 3.15 5.50 20.27
CA THR A 98 4.25 5.88 21.15
C THR A 98 4.95 7.16 20.67
N ASP A 99 4.87 7.50 19.37
CA ASP A 99 5.44 8.72 18.80
C ASP A 99 4.65 9.98 19.19
N LEU A 100 3.45 9.84 19.79
CA LEU A 100 2.65 10.96 20.30
C LEU A 100 3.15 11.51 21.65
N ARG A 101 4.30 11.05 22.17
CA ARG A 101 4.79 11.48 23.48
C ARG A 101 5.30 12.93 23.41
N PRO A 102 4.74 13.86 24.21
CA PRO A 102 5.14 15.27 24.23
C PRO A 102 6.52 15.48 24.86
#